data_AF-A0A1C4EDP7-F1
#
_entry.id   AF-A0A1C4EDP7-F1
#
_cell.length_a   1.000
_cell.length_b   1.000
_cell.length_c   1.000
_cell.angle_alpha   90.00
_cell.angle_beta   90.00
_cell.angle_gamma   90.00
#
_symmetry.space_group_name_H-M   'P 1'
#
loop_
_entity.id
_entity.type
_entity.pdbx_description
1 polymer ?
#
loop_
_entity_poly.entity_id
_entity_poly.type
_entity_poly.pdbx_seq_one_letter_code
_entity_poly.pdbx_strand_id
1 'polypeptide(L)'
;MEYLKQKEEEEKFWKVQEARVEKYIRYNTQDVKSITFTEKSVSPMGVPRLKGYINNNKELDFIARVSTTENFEDQFTCSGELYDKYVKKPEKSVSEIEKEEKEKKKE
;
A
#
# COMPACT_ATOMS: atom_id res chain seq x y z
N MET A 1 8.17 4.61 29.99
CA MET A 1 9.21 4.25 29.01
C MET A 1 8.73 3.18 28.04
N GLU A 2 8.15 2.07 28.51
CA GLU A 2 7.67 0.97 27.65
C GLU A 2 6.53 1.39 26.70
N TYR A 3 5.55 2.16 27.19
CA TYR A 3 4.49 2.74 26.36
C TYR A 3 4.99 3.64 25.21
N LEU A 4 6.04 4.43 25.47
CA LEU A 4 6.62 5.31 24.45
C LEU A 4 7.29 4.50 23.34
N LYS A 5 8.05 3.46 23.72
CA LYS A 5 8.70 2.55 22.78
C LYS A 5 7.68 1.81 21.89
N GLN A 6 6.60 1.30 22.49
CA GLN A 6 5.52 0.64 21.74
C GLN A 6 4.88 1.58 20.71
N LYS A 7 4.60 2.83 21.09
CA LYS A 7 4.04 3.84 20.19
C LYS A 7 4.99 4.19 19.05
N GLU A 8 6.29 4.30 19.32
CA GLU A 8 7.31 4.54 18.29
C GLU A 8 7.44 3.36 17.31
N GLU A 9 7.38 2.13 17.79
CA GLU A 9 7.40 0.93 16.96
C GLU A 9 6.15 0.82 16.09
N GLU A 10 4.98 1.11 16.64
CA GLU A 10 3.72 1.15 15.88
C GLU A 10 3.75 2.22 14.78
N GLU A 11 4.22 3.44 15.10
CA GLU A 11 4.34 4.50 14.11
C GLU A 11 5.31 4.13 12.98
N LYS A 12 6.45 3.51 13.33
CA LYS A 12 7.42 3.00 12.34
C LYS A 12 6.79 1.92 11.46
N PHE A 13 6.05 0.98 12.06
CA PHE A 13 5.35 -0.06 11.33
C PHE A 13 4.42 0.56 10.28
N TRP A 14 3.54 1.47 10.68
CA TRP A 14 2.59 2.10 9.76
C TRP A 14 3.27 2.92 8.66
N LYS A 15 4.34 3.66 8.97
CA LYS A 15 5.11 4.40 7.97
C LYS A 15 5.73 3.48 6.92
N VAL A 16 6.24 2.32 7.32
CA VAL A 16 6.76 1.31 6.39
C VAL A 16 5.64 0.78 5.50
N GLN A 17 4.48 0.45 6.07
CA GLN A 17 3.36 -0.07 5.27
C GLN A 17 2.80 0.98 4.30
N GLU A 18 2.63 2.23 4.73
CA GLU A 18 2.19 3.33 3.85
C GLU A 18 3.15 3.51 2.67
N ALA A 19 4.46 3.49 2.91
CA ALA A 19 5.46 3.62 1.84
C ALA A 19 5.40 2.46 0.83
N ARG A 20 5.16 1.23 1.30
CA ARG A 20 5.04 0.06 0.41
C ARG A 20 3.74 0.06 -0.39
N VAL A 21 2.62 0.40 0.25
CA VAL A 21 1.34 0.56 -0.45
C VAL A 21 1.42 1.69 -1.48
N GLU A 22 2.04 2.82 -1.13
CA GLU A 22 2.27 3.92 -2.08
C GLU A 22 3.10 3.46 -3.28
N LYS A 23 4.20 2.73 -3.06
CA LYS A 23 5.04 2.19 -4.14
C LYS A 23 4.22 1.28 -5.06
N TYR A 24 3.46 0.36 -4.49
CA TYR A 24 2.59 -0.55 -5.25
C TYR A 24 1.57 0.21 -6.11
N ILE A 25 0.85 1.17 -5.51
CA ILE A 25 -0.16 1.97 -6.22
C ILE A 25 0.49 2.73 -7.37
N ARG A 26 1.59 3.45 -7.12
CA ARG A 26 2.25 4.26 -8.16
C ARG A 26 2.81 3.43 -9.31
N TYR A 27 3.29 2.22 -9.03
CA TYR A 27 3.83 1.36 -10.08
C TYR A 27 2.70 0.71 -10.88
N ASN A 28 1.73 0.09 -10.20
CA ASN A 28 0.69 -0.72 -10.81
C ASN A 28 -0.52 0.09 -11.29
N THR A 29 -0.65 1.36 -10.93
CA THR A 29 -1.80 2.20 -11.33
C THR A 29 -1.31 3.35 -12.21
N GLN A 30 -2.00 3.61 -13.32
CA GLN A 30 -1.71 4.76 -14.18
C GLN A 30 -2.37 6.04 -13.66
N ASP A 31 -1.84 7.19 -14.08
CA ASP A 31 -2.40 8.52 -13.79
C ASP A 31 -2.62 8.85 -12.30
N VAL A 32 -1.77 8.30 -11.42
CA VAL A 32 -1.79 8.60 -9.98
C VAL A 32 -1.12 9.95 -9.71
N LYS A 33 -1.93 10.96 -9.41
CA LYS A 33 -1.52 12.33 -9.03
C LYS A 33 -1.38 12.48 -7.51
N SER A 34 -2.31 11.92 -6.75
CA SER A 34 -2.28 11.93 -5.28
C SER A 34 -2.76 10.59 -4.72
N ILE A 35 -2.29 10.27 -3.52
CA ILE A 35 -2.75 9.14 -2.71
C ILE A 35 -3.10 9.71 -1.34
N THR A 36 -4.25 9.34 -0.79
CA THR A 36 -4.68 9.78 0.55
C THR A 36 -5.05 8.56 1.37
N PHE A 37 -4.30 8.30 2.44
CA PHE A 37 -4.66 7.31 3.45
C PHE A 37 -5.69 7.92 4.41
N THR A 38 -6.79 7.21 4.62
CA THR A 38 -7.92 7.68 5.45
C THR A 38 -8.05 6.91 6.75
N GLU A 39 -7.59 5.66 6.79
CA GLU A 39 -7.76 4.80 7.96
C GLU A 39 -6.59 3.83 8.10
N LYS A 40 -6.11 3.68 9.34
CA LYS A 40 -5.22 2.62 9.81
C LYS A 40 -6.03 1.78 10.79
N SER A 41 -6.27 0.52 10.48
CA SER A 41 -7.03 -0.36 11.38
C SER A 41 -6.46 -1.77 11.42
N VAL A 42 -6.75 -2.47 12.51
CA VAL A 42 -6.38 -3.86 12.69
C VAL A 42 -7.68 -4.64 12.86
N SER A 43 -7.87 -5.68 12.06
CA SER A 43 -9.06 -6.53 12.18
C SER A 43 -9.06 -7.31 13.51
N PRO A 44 -10.20 -7.89 13.95
CA PRO A 44 -10.25 -8.70 15.16
C PRO A 44 -9.25 -9.88 15.15
N MET A 45 -8.87 -10.36 13.96
CA MET A 45 -7.87 -11.43 13.78
C MET A 45 -6.43 -10.91 13.75
N GLY A 46 -6.18 -9.65 14.11
CA GLY A 46 -4.84 -9.06 14.14
C GLY A 46 -4.31 -8.60 12.77
N VAL A 47 -5.07 -8.72 11.68
CA VAL A 47 -4.62 -8.32 10.33
C VAL A 47 -4.67 -6.80 10.14
N PRO A 48 -3.53 -6.11 9.93
CA PRO A 48 -3.49 -4.67 9.69
C PRO A 48 -4.02 -4.30 8.31
N ARG A 49 -4.66 -3.14 8.21
CA ARG A 49 -5.33 -2.64 7.00
C ARG A 49 -5.09 -1.14 6.85
N LEU A 50 -4.78 -0.74 5.63
CA LEU A 50 -4.74 0.65 5.19
C LEU A 50 -5.89 0.88 4.22
N LYS A 51 -6.69 1.91 4.46
CA LYS A 51 -7.70 2.37 3.49
C LYS A 51 -7.32 3.74 2.98
N GLY A 52 -7.74 4.02 1.75
CA GLY A 52 -7.52 5.32 1.15
C GLY A 52 -8.20 5.47 -0.19
N TYR A 53 -7.86 6.53 -0.89
CA TYR A 53 -8.29 6.79 -2.26
C TYR A 53 -7.19 7.53 -3.03
N ILE A 54 -7.30 7.53 -4.36
CA ILE A 54 -6.37 8.27 -5.23
C ILE A 54 -7.01 9.50 -5.86
N ASN A 55 -6.18 10.43 -6.33
CA ASN A 55 -6.58 11.59 -7.14
C ASN A 55 -7.66 12.49 -6.50
N ASN A 56 -7.73 12.51 -5.17
CA ASN A 56 -8.77 13.19 -4.40
C ASN A 56 -10.20 12.75 -4.77
N ASN A 57 -10.36 11.57 -5.38
CA ASN A 57 -11.65 11.00 -5.73
C ASN A 57 -11.94 9.80 -4.83
N LYS A 58 -12.93 9.94 -3.94
CA LYS A 58 -13.35 8.87 -3.02
C LYS A 58 -13.98 7.66 -3.70
N GLU A 59 -14.38 7.77 -4.96
CA GLU A 59 -14.87 6.62 -5.76
C GLU A 59 -13.72 5.76 -6.28
N LEU A 60 -12.49 6.28 -6.26
CA LEU A 60 -11.26 5.54 -6.58
C LEU A 60 -10.60 5.06 -5.28
N ASP A 61 -11.38 4.37 -4.44
CA ASP A 61 -10.93 3.89 -3.14
C ASP A 61 -10.21 2.54 -3.18
N PHE A 62 -9.42 2.29 -2.14
CA PHE A 62 -8.68 1.06 -1.96
C PHE A 62 -8.59 0.62 -0.50
N ILE A 63 -8.34 -0.67 -0.34
CA ILE A 63 -8.03 -1.36 0.91
C ILE A 63 -6.79 -2.23 0.66
N ALA A 64 -5.70 -1.91 1.34
CA ALA A 64 -4.49 -2.72 1.39
C ALA A 64 -4.46 -3.52 2.70
N ARG A 65 -4.37 -4.84 2.59
CA ARG A 65 -4.21 -5.75 3.74
C ARG A 65 -2.74 -6.05 3.91
N VAL A 66 -2.23 -5.89 5.13
CA VAL A 66 -0.84 -6.19 5.46
C VAL A 66 -0.80 -7.57 6.09
N SER A 67 0.20 -8.38 5.75
CA SER A 67 0.44 -9.64 6.43
C SER A 67 0.68 -9.40 7.93
N THR A 68 0.31 -10.37 8.77
CA THR A 68 0.61 -10.33 10.21
C THR A 68 2.07 -10.64 10.51
N THR A 69 2.80 -11.24 9.55
CA THR A 69 4.18 -11.69 9.71
C THR A 69 5.15 -10.96 8.79
N GLU A 70 4.67 -10.30 7.75
CA GLU A 70 5.48 -9.66 6.71
C GLU A 70 4.92 -8.30 6.33
N ASN A 71 5.71 -7.53 5.59
CA ASN A 71 5.28 -6.26 5.04
C ASN A 71 4.26 -6.45 3.90
N PHE A 72 3.58 -5.36 3.53
CA PHE A 72 2.69 -5.35 2.38
C PHE A 72 3.42 -5.71 1.07
N GLU A 73 2.83 -6.62 0.29
CA GLU A 73 3.34 -7.04 -1.04
C GLU A 73 2.33 -6.74 -2.15
N ASP A 74 1.14 -7.34 -2.09
CA ASP A 74 0.19 -7.34 -3.21
C ASP A 74 -1.28 -7.56 -2.79
N GLN A 75 -1.58 -7.70 -1.49
CA GLN A 75 -2.94 -7.92 -1.00
C GLN A 75 -3.79 -6.65 -1.04
N PHE A 76 -4.10 -6.23 -2.27
CA PHE A 76 -4.75 -4.99 -2.61
C PHE A 76 -6.16 -5.25 -3.13
N THR A 77 -7.13 -4.47 -2.68
CA THR A 77 -8.50 -4.47 -3.22
C THR A 77 -8.89 -3.02 -3.46
N CYS A 78 -9.56 -2.73 -4.57
CA CYS A 78 -9.97 -1.39 -4.93
C CYS A 78 -11.39 -1.35 -5.51
N SER A 79 -11.91 -0.15 -5.72
CA SER A 79 -13.18 0.04 -6.43
C SER A 79 -13.11 -0.51 -7.85
N GLY A 80 -14.26 -0.91 -8.40
CA GLY A 80 -14.35 -1.41 -9.76
C GLY A 80 -13.85 -0.38 -10.79
N GLU A 81 -14.16 0.90 -10.59
CA GLU A 81 -13.69 1.95 -11.49
C GLU A 81 -12.16 2.11 -11.44
N LEU A 82 -11.56 2.06 -10.26
CA LEU A 82 -10.09 2.07 -10.10
C LEU A 82 -9.48 0.86 -10.81
N TYR A 83 -10.01 -0.33 -10.56
CA TYR A 83 -9.52 -1.58 -11.14
C TYR A 83 -9.62 -1.64 -12.66
N ASP A 84 -10.76 -1.25 -13.23
CA ASP A 84 -11.04 -1.42 -14.65
C ASP A 84 -10.34 -0.39 -15.53
N LYS A 85 -10.18 0.86 -15.03
CA LYS A 85 -9.67 1.97 -15.83
C LYS A 85 -8.21 2.29 -15.56
N TYR A 86 -7.70 2.07 -14.35
CA TYR A 86 -6.41 2.62 -13.94
C TYR A 86 -5.36 1.56 -13.56
N VAL A 87 -5.78 0.39 -13.09
CA VAL A 87 -4.84 -0.68 -12.72
C VAL A 87 -4.26 -1.36 -13.97
N LYS A 88 -2.93 -1.41 -14.04
CA LYS A 88 -2.15 -2.10 -15.08
C LYS A 88 -2.18 -3.60 -14.82
N LYS A 89 -2.32 -4.39 -15.87
CA LYS A 89 -2.40 -5.86 -15.80
C LYS A 89 -1.27 -6.49 -16.64
N PRO A 90 -0.51 -7.48 -16.12
CA PRO A 90 -0.57 -8.00 -14.75
C PRO A 90 0.01 -7.01 -13.73
N GLU A 91 -0.50 -7.10 -12.50
CA GLU A 91 0.02 -6.37 -11.33
C GLU A 91 1.31 -7.04 -10.84
N LYS A 92 2.21 -6.26 -10.23
CA LYS A 92 3.45 -6.74 -9.61
C LYS A 92 3.46 -6.50 -8.11
N SER A 93 3.96 -7.46 -7.35
CA SER A 93 4.25 -7.27 -5.92
C SER A 93 5.32 -6.21 -5.71
N VAL A 94 5.36 -5.62 -4.51
CA VAL A 94 6.40 -4.63 -4.16
C VAL A 94 7.80 -5.21 -4.31
N SER A 95 8.02 -6.48 -3.94
CA SER A 95 9.33 -7.13 -4.12
C SER A 95 9.74 -7.29 -5.58
N GLU A 96 8.80 -7.59 -6.49
CA GLU A 96 9.08 -7.64 -7.93
C GLU A 96 9.43 -6.25 -8.49
N ILE A 97 8.69 -5.22 -8.07
CA ILE A 97 8.97 -3.83 -8.44
C ILE A 97 10.39 -3.45 -8.01
N GLU A 98 10.78 -3.75 -6.78
CA GLU A 98 12.11 -3.43 -6.25
C GLU A 98 13.25 -4.18 -6.96
N LYS A 99 13.01 -5.42 -7.41
CA LYS A 99 13.98 -6.16 -8.22
C LYS A 99 14.20 -5.47 -9.57
N GLU A 100 13.11 -5.12 -10.25
CA GLU A 100 13.19 -4.44 -11.54
C GLU A 100 13.85 -3.05 -11.43
N GLU A 101 13.54 -2.27 -10.40
CA GLU A 101 14.19 -0.97 -10.14
C GLU A 101 15.70 -1.11 -9.90
N LYS A 102 16.13 -2.20 -9.26
CA LYS A 102 17.57 -2.49 -9.03
C LYS A 102 18.27 -2.92 -10.31
N GLU A 103 17.61 -3.67 -11.18
CA GLU A 103 18.17 -4.10 -12.46
C GLU A 103 18.36 -2.91 -13.41
N LYS A 104 17.35 -2.04 -13.53
CA LYS A 104 17.43 -0.83 -14.37
C LYS A 104 18.49 0.18 -13.94
N LYS A 105 18.93 0.16 -12.67
CA LYS A 105 19.99 1.05 -12.15
C LYS A 105 21.40 0.53 -12.39
N LYS A 106 21.54 -0.74 -12.79
CA LYS A 106 22.84 -1.36 -13.10
C LYS A 106 23.21 -1.23 -14.58
N GLU A 107 22.25 -0.85 -15.41
CA GLU A 107 22.42 -0.52 -16.82
C GLU A 107 22.73 0.98 -16.98
#